data_AF-A0A918W6K8-F1
#
_entry.id   AF-A0A918W6K8-F1
#
_cell.length_a   1.000
_cell.length_b   1.000
_cell.length_c   1.000
_cell.angle_alpha   90.00
_cell.angle_beta   90.00
_cell.angle_gamma   90.00
#
_symmetry.space_group_name_H-M   'P 1'
#
loop_
_entity.id
_entity.type
_entity.pdbx_description
1 polymer ?
#
loop_
_entity_poly.entity_id
_entity_poly.type
_entity_poly.pdbx_seq_one_letter_code
_entity_poly.pdbx_strand_id
1 'polypeptide(L)'
;MALGAVWTAPNTAIGLLLGGLGTLFGARPRWRRDDFALVFQHFPWGRPGGAMTLGNVIVHTGADLDVGCHTYAHRAGLCVEPAVSLAAHERAHVFQYMVLGPLFLPLYLICGGVSVRNRFERAADRYARTGRGWWPWSGPKV
;
A
#
# COMPACT_ATOMS: atom_id res chain seq x y z
N MET A 1 -8.17 13.42 8.49
CA MET A 1 -8.34 12.66 7.23
C MET A 1 -8.33 13.60 6.02
N ALA A 2 -9.30 14.50 5.86
CA ALA A 2 -9.42 15.36 4.67
C ALA A 2 -8.14 16.15 4.31
N LEU A 3 -7.47 16.76 5.30
CA LEU A 3 -6.22 17.50 5.05
C LEU A 3 -5.11 16.60 4.46
N GLY A 4 -4.99 15.37 4.94
CA GLY A 4 -4.01 14.41 4.42
C GLY A 4 -4.33 13.93 3.01
N ALA A 5 -5.62 13.77 2.68
CA ALA A 5 -6.07 13.42 1.34
C ALA A 5 -5.76 14.55 0.33
N VAL A 6 -5.98 15.81 0.73
CA VAL A 6 -5.59 16.98 -0.07
C VAL A 6 -4.07 17.05 -0.22
N TRP A 7 -3.33 16.83 0.87
CA TRP A 7 -1.87 16.87 0.85
C TRP A 7 -1.27 15.82 -0.10
N THR A 8 -1.85 14.62 -0.16
CA THR A 8 -1.40 13.56 -1.07
C THR A 8 -2.10 13.59 -2.44
N ALA A 9 -2.83 14.66 -2.76
CA ALA A 9 -3.53 14.80 -4.04
C ALA A 9 -2.61 14.61 -5.27
N PRO A 10 -1.34 15.09 -5.30
CA PRO A 10 -0.47 14.84 -6.45
C PRO A 10 -0.21 13.34 -6.70
N ASN A 11 0.06 12.55 -5.65
CA ASN A 11 0.22 11.10 -5.80
C ASN A 11 -1.08 10.41 -6.18
N THR A 12 -2.19 10.86 -5.59
CA THR A 12 -3.53 10.36 -5.89
C THR A 12 -3.88 10.61 -7.35
N ALA A 13 -3.51 11.76 -7.92
CA ALA A 13 -3.69 12.07 -9.33
C ALA A 13 -2.91 11.09 -10.23
N ILE A 14 -1.65 10.78 -9.89
CA ILE A 14 -0.86 9.76 -10.60
C ILE A 14 -1.54 8.39 -10.51
N GLY A 15 -2.01 8.01 -9.33
CA GLY A 15 -2.75 6.77 -9.12
C GLY A 15 -4.05 6.71 -9.92
N LEU A 16 -4.81 7.81 -10.00
CA LEU A 16 -6.04 7.91 -10.78
C LEU A 16 -5.77 7.83 -12.28
N LEU A 17 -4.69 8.47 -12.77
CA LEU A 17 -4.27 8.35 -14.17
C LEU A 17 -3.90 6.90 -14.50
N LEU A 18 -3.09 6.26 -13.65
CA LEU A 18 -2.68 4.86 -13.84
C LEU A 18 -3.88 3.90 -13.78
N GLY A 19 -4.73 4.03 -12.76
CA GLY A 19 -5.95 3.27 -12.60
C GLY A 19 -6.92 3.47 -13.76
N GLY A 20 -7.13 4.73 -14.15
CA GLY A 20 -7.96 5.14 -15.28
C GLY A 20 -7.50 4.53 -16.59
N LEU A 21 -6.21 4.58 -16.89
CA LEU A 21 -5.64 3.86 -18.04
C LEU A 21 -5.89 2.37 -17.93
N GLY A 22 -5.70 1.77 -16.75
CA GLY A 22 -6.00 0.36 -16.50
C GLY A 22 -7.46 -0.02 -16.74
N THR A 23 -8.42 0.89 -16.53
CA THR A 23 -9.84 0.60 -16.78
C THR A 23 -10.13 0.35 -18.26
N LEU A 24 -9.37 0.98 -19.17
CA LEU A 24 -9.46 0.74 -20.62
C LEU A 24 -9.07 -0.68 -20.99
N PHE A 25 -8.36 -1.38 -20.10
CA PHE A 25 -7.88 -2.75 -20.26
C PHE A 25 -8.52 -3.72 -19.24
N GLY A 26 -9.64 -3.33 -18.62
CA GLY A 26 -10.45 -4.21 -17.78
C GLY A 26 -10.30 -4.03 -16.27
N ALA A 27 -9.49 -3.07 -15.80
CA ALA A 27 -9.44 -2.76 -14.37
C ALA A 27 -10.77 -2.18 -13.87
N ARG A 28 -11.17 -2.53 -12.65
CA ARG A 28 -12.47 -2.16 -12.06
C ARG A 28 -12.27 -1.28 -10.83
N PRO A 29 -12.70 -0.01 -10.86
CA PRO A 29 -12.62 0.87 -9.70
C PRO A 29 -13.67 0.48 -8.64
N ARG A 30 -13.23 0.38 -7.38
CA ARG A 30 -14.08 0.12 -6.22
C ARG A 30 -13.63 0.99 -5.06
N TRP A 31 -14.51 1.84 -4.57
CA TRP A 31 -14.23 2.64 -3.38
C TRP A 31 -14.27 1.77 -2.12
N ARG A 32 -13.21 1.80 -1.32
CA ARG A 32 -13.14 1.12 -0.02
C ARG A 32 -13.00 2.13 1.09
N ARG A 33 -14.10 2.33 1.85
CA ARG A 33 -14.17 3.31 2.94
C ARG A 33 -13.15 3.02 4.04
N ASP A 34 -13.00 1.75 4.41
CA ASP A 34 -12.10 1.36 5.51
C ASP A 34 -10.63 1.58 5.17
N ASP A 35 -10.28 1.52 3.88
CA ASP A 35 -8.92 1.76 3.37
C ASP A 35 -8.66 3.23 3.01
N PHE A 36 -9.70 4.08 3.07
CA PHE A 36 -9.66 5.47 2.59
C PHE A 36 -9.12 5.60 1.15
N ALA A 37 -9.41 4.61 0.30
CA ALA A 37 -8.83 4.53 -1.03
C ALA A 37 -9.79 4.03 -2.10
N LEU A 38 -9.54 4.49 -3.33
CA LEU A 38 -10.12 3.93 -4.54
C LEU A 38 -9.24 2.79 -5.04
N VAL A 39 -9.78 1.58 -5.06
CA VAL A 39 -9.05 0.37 -5.46
C VAL A 39 -9.40 0.02 -6.90
N PHE A 40 -8.41 -0.07 -7.77
CA PHE A 40 -8.56 -0.61 -9.13
C PHE A 40 -8.17 -2.09 -9.11
N GLN A 41 -9.18 -2.96 -9.10
CA GLN A 41 -9.03 -4.42 -9.14
C GLN A 41 -8.83 -4.90 -10.58
N HIS A 42 -8.37 -6.15 -10.76
CA HIS A 42 -8.08 -6.73 -12.08
C HIS A 42 -7.12 -5.87 -12.92
N PHE A 43 -6.16 -5.21 -12.27
CA PHE A 43 -5.21 -4.38 -12.97
C PHE A 43 -4.35 -5.24 -13.92
N PRO A 44 -4.24 -4.88 -15.21
CA PRO A 44 -3.73 -5.77 -16.26
C PRO A 44 -2.20 -5.93 -16.25
N TRP A 45 -1.48 -5.06 -15.55
CA TRP A 45 -0.01 -5.06 -15.51
C TRP A 45 0.52 -5.33 -14.11
N GLY A 46 1.63 -6.06 -14.01
CA GLY A 46 2.31 -6.36 -12.75
C GLY A 46 2.33 -7.85 -12.42
N ARG A 47 2.81 -8.19 -11.22
CA ARG A 47 2.84 -9.58 -10.75
C ARG A 47 1.45 -10.02 -10.28
N PRO A 48 1.06 -11.30 -10.50
CA PRO A 48 -0.18 -11.85 -9.95
C PRO A 48 -0.23 -11.68 -8.42
N GLY A 49 -1.34 -11.15 -7.91
CA GLY A 49 -1.52 -10.87 -6.48
C GLY A 49 -0.77 -9.63 -5.96
N GLY A 50 -0.09 -8.88 -6.83
CA GLY A 50 0.57 -7.63 -6.48
C GLY A 50 -0.44 -6.50 -6.23
N ALA A 51 -0.10 -5.61 -5.31
CA ALA A 51 -0.77 -4.33 -5.12
C ALA A 51 0.26 -3.21 -5.04
N MET A 52 -0.17 -2.00 -5.36
CA MET A 52 0.63 -0.79 -5.23
C MET A 52 -0.29 0.37 -4.83
N THR A 53 0.08 1.06 -3.77
CA THR A 53 -0.60 2.28 -3.31
C THR A 53 0.07 3.53 -3.88
N LEU A 54 -0.73 4.48 -4.35
CA LEU A 54 -0.34 5.80 -4.81
C LEU A 54 -1.32 6.84 -4.25
N GLY A 55 -0.95 7.47 -3.12
CA GLY A 55 -1.85 8.38 -2.43
C GLY A 55 -3.08 7.65 -1.86
N ASN A 56 -4.28 8.10 -2.25
CA ASN A 56 -5.55 7.44 -1.93
C ASN A 56 -6.05 6.51 -3.06
N VAL A 57 -5.15 6.01 -3.90
CA VAL A 57 -5.46 5.01 -4.93
C VAL A 57 -4.63 3.76 -4.71
N ILE A 58 -5.26 2.59 -4.85
CA ILE A 58 -4.58 1.30 -4.82
C ILE A 58 -4.83 0.61 -6.17
N VAL A 59 -3.78 0.19 -6.86
CA VAL A 59 -3.91 -0.69 -8.03
C VAL A 59 -3.58 -2.12 -7.62
N HIS A 60 -4.45 -3.06 -7.97
CA HIS A 60 -4.32 -4.46 -7.57
C HIS A 60 -4.62 -5.39 -8.74
N THR A 61 -3.73 -6.37 -8.98
CA THR A 61 -3.87 -7.30 -10.11
C THR A 61 -4.91 -8.40 -9.86
N GLY A 62 -5.26 -8.68 -8.62
CA GLY A 62 -6.26 -9.69 -8.26
C GLY A 62 -7.70 -9.16 -8.24
N ALA A 63 -8.62 -10.08 -7.95
CA ALA A 63 -10.06 -9.81 -7.91
C ALA A 63 -10.51 -9.18 -6.58
N ASP A 64 -9.80 -9.45 -5.48
CA ASP A 64 -10.11 -8.89 -4.17
C ASP A 64 -8.82 -8.49 -3.43
N LEU A 65 -8.89 -7.38 -2.72
CA LEU A 65 -7.79 -6.89 -1.88
C LEU A 65 -7.78 -7.59 -0.50
N ASP A 66 -8.90 -8.19 -0.09
CA ASP A 66 -9.02 -8.95 1.16
C ASP A 66 -8.43 -10.37 1.05
N VAL A 67 -7.19 -10.45 0.54
CA VAL A 67 -6.42 -11.68 0.38
C VAL A 67 -5.25 -11.71 1.35
N GLY A 68 -4.82 -12.92 1.71
CA GLY A 68 -3.61 -13.15 2.48
C GLY A 68 -2.36 -12.94 1.63
N CYS A 69 -1.36 -12.23 2.17
CA CYS A 69 -0.03 -12.12 1.59
C CYS A 69 1.04 -12.43 2.64
N HIS A 70 2.24 -12.84 2.19
CA HIS A 70 3.38 -12.98 3.09
C HIS A 70 4.08 -11.64 3.28
N THR A 71 4.50 -11.37 4.51
CA THR A 71 5.37 -10.22 4.84
C THR A 71 6.68 -10.29 4.07
N TYR A 72 7.35 -9.15 3.90
CA TYR A 72 8.66 -9.14 3.24
C TYR A 72 9.71 -9.94 4.02
N ALA A 73 9.63 -9.96 5.35
CA ALA A 73 10.53 -10.75 6.19
C ALA A 73 10.37 -12.25 5.92
N HIS A 74 9.12 -12.74 5.82
CA HIS A 74 8.85 -14.12 5.46
C HIS A 74 9.32 -14.41 4.02
N ARG A 75 8.96 -13.57 3.04
CA ARG A 75 9.40 -13.77 1.64
C ARG A 75 10.93 -13.76 1.47
N ALA A 76 11.65 -13.04 2.33
CA ALA A 76 13.11 -13.01 2.35
C ALA A 76 13.74 -14.19 3.12
N GLY A 77 12.94 -15.12 3.67
CA GLY A 77 13.40 -16.26 4.45
C GLY A 77 13.95 -15.91 5.84
N LEU A 78 13.67 -14.70 6.35
CA LEU A 78 14.18 -14.23 7.65
C LEU A 78 13.34 -14.74 8.82
N CYS A 79 12.08 -15.12 8.58
CA CYS A 79 11.18 -15.68 9.56
C CYS A 79 10.08 -16.52 8.89
N VAL A 80 9.34 -17.28 9.68
CA VAL A 80 8.11 -17.96 9.23
C VAL A 80 6.95 -17.35 10.01
N GLU A 81 6.09 -16.62 9.29
CA GLU A 81 4.97 -15.89 9.87
C GLU A 81 3.67 -16.21 9.12
N PRO A 82 2.51 -16.22 9.81
CA PRO A 82 1.22 -16.40 9.14
C PRO A 82 0.99 -15.31 8.08
N ALA A 83 0.18 -15.63 7.07
CA ALA A 83 -0.23 -14.65 6.08
C ALA A 83 -0.95 -13.46 6.74
N VAL A 84 -0.71 -12.27 6.21
CA VAL A 84 -1.28 -11.00 6.67
C VAL A 84 -2.26 -10.46 5.64
N SER A 85 -3.16 -9.57 6.05
CA SER A 85 -4.11 -8.95 5.11
C SER A 85 -3.39 -7.99 4.16
N LEU A 86 -3.51 -8.23 2.86
CA LEU A 86 -3.00 -7.32 1.83
C LEU A 86 -3.69 -5.94 1.91
N ALA A 87 -5.00 -5.92 2.12
CA ALA A 87 -5.75 -4.69 2.34
C ALA A 87 -5.21 -3.87 3.52
N ALA A 88 -4.92 -4.50 4.66
CA ALA A 88 -4.35 -3.81 5.80
C ALA A 88 -2.94 -3.29 5.50
N HIS A 89 -2.12 -4.05 4.76
CA HIS A 89 -0.79 -3.62 4.33
C HIS A 89 -0.87 -2.36 3.45
N GLU A 90 -1.69 -2.37 2.39
CA GLU A 90 -1.86 -1.20 1.52
C GLU A 90 -2.49 -0.01 2.25
N ARG A 91 -3.42 -0.25 3.18
CA ARG A 91 -3.98 0.82 4.04
C ARG A 91 -2.90 1.54 4.85
N ALA A 92 -1.89 0.82 5.33
CA ALA A 92 -0.77 1.46 6.02
C ALA A 92 -0.02 2.42 5.08
N HIS A 93 0.17 2.05 3.82
CA HIS A 93 0.74 2.96 2.81
C HIS A 93 -0.15 4.17 2.56
N VAL A 94 -1.47 4.02 2.50
CA VAL A 94 -2.41 5.16 2.38
C VAL A 94 -2.18 6.15 3.53
N PHE A 95 -2.07 5.66 4.77
CA PHE A 95 -1.79 6.55 5.91
C PHE A 95 -0.42 7.21 5.83
N GLN A 96 0.62 6.49 5.40
CA GLN A 96 1.95 7.06 5.21
C GLN A 96 1.92 8.15 4.13
N TYR A 97 1.20 7.93 3.02
CA TYR A 97 0.96 8.93 1.98
C TYR A 97 0.19 10.14 2.49
N MET A 98 -0.85 9.95 3.31
CA MET A 98 -1.63 11.07 3.85
C MET A 98 -0.82 11.96 4.81
N VAL A 99 0.23 11.44 5.43
CA VAL A 99 1.15 12.22 6.27
C VAL A 99 2.26 12.85 5.44
N LEU A 100 2.91 12.09 4.55
CA LEU A 100 4.09 12.54 3.82
C LEU A 100 3.76 13.26 2.50
N GLY A 101 2.57 13.06 1.97
CA GLY A 101 2.11 13.63 0.71
C GLY A 101 3.09 13.32 -0.42
N PRO A 102 3.50 14.30 -1.23
CA PRO A 102 4.43 14.10 -2.34
C PRO A 102 5.80 13.56 -1.93
N LEU A 103 6.20 13.75 -0.66
CA LEU A 103 7.50 13.29 -0.15
C LEU A 103 7.55 11.78 0.13
N PHE A 104 6.41 11.09 0.11
CA PHE A 104 6.38 9.65 0.36
C PHE A 104 7.28 8.88 -0.62
N LEU A 105 7.10 9.08 -1.93
CA LEU A 105 7.84 8.33 -2.95
C LEU A 105 9.37 8.57 -2.86
N PRO A 106 9.86 9.82 -2.78
CA PRO A 106 11.28 10.07 -2.55
C PRO A 106 11.84 9.38 -1.30
N LEU A 107 11.14 9.50 -0.16
CA LEU A 107 11.58 8.89 1.10
C LEU A 107 11.55 7.36 1.04
N TYR A 108 10.53 6.80 0.39
CA TYR A 108 10.37 5.37 0.17
C TYR A 108 11.53 4.81 -0.66
N LEU A 109 11.92 5.50 -1.73
CA LEU A 109 13.07 5.13 -2.56
C LEU A 109 14.40 5.26 -1.81
N ILE A 110 14.61 6.36 -1.06
CA ILE A 110 15.80 6.54 -0.21
C ILE A 110 15.90 5.42 0.85
N CYS A 111 14.76 4.93 1.35
CA CYS A 111 14.72 3.82 2.30
C CYS A 111 14.88 2.43 1.65
N GLY A 112 15.16 2.35 0.34
CA GLY A 112 15.48 1.10 -0.35
C GLY A 112 14.34 0.52 -1.19
N GLY A 113 13.23 1.26 -1.39
CA GLY A 113 12.16 0.84 -2.29
C GLY A 113 11.46 -0.46 -1.85
N VAL A 114 11.02 -1.26 -2.80
CA VAL A 114 10.34 -2.54 -2.56
C VAL A 114 11.34 -3.56 -2.01
N SER A 115 11.54 -3.56 -0.69
CA SER A 115 12.57 -4.36 -0.02
C SER A 115 12.25 -4.61 1.45
N VAL A 116 12.68 -5.76 1.97
CA VAL A 116 12.61 -6.09 3.41
C VAL A 116 13.37 -5.08 4.29
N ARG A 117 14.36 -4.39 3.71
CA ARG A 117 15.14 -3.34 4.40
C ARG A 117 14.41 -2.00 4.46
N ASN A 118 13.34 -1.82 3.70
CA ASN A 118 12.58 -0.58 3.71
C ASN A 118 11.72 -0.49 4.99
N ARG A 119 11.87 0.62 5.71
CA ARG A 119 11.14 0.89 6.94
C ARG A 119 9.64 1.04 6.71
N PHE A 120 9.25 1.59 5.57
CA PHE A 120 7.85 1.76 5.17
C PHE A 120 7.17 0.40 4.99
N GLU A 121 7.82 -0.51 4.27
CA GLU A 121 7.38 -1.90 4.08
C GLU A 121 7.26 -2.66 5.41
N ARG A 122 8.29 -2.57 6.27
CA ARG A 122 8.22 -3.21 7.59
C ARG A 122 7.10 -2.63 8.46
N ALA A 123 6.79 -1.35 8.33
CA ALA A 123 5.70 -0.73 9.09
C ALA A 123 4.33 -1.14 8.55
N ALA A 124 4.19 -1.27 7.23
CA ALA A 124 3.01 -1.82 6.61
C ALA A 124 2.77 -3.27 7.01
N ASP A 125 3.81 -4.12 7.00
CA ASP A 125 3.75 -5.50 7.50
C ASP A 125 3.36 -5.57 8.98
N ARG A 126 3.95 -4.73 9.84
CA ARG A 126 3.57 -4.67 11.27
C ARG A 126 2.11 -4.26 11.46
N TYR A 127 1.65 -3.28 10.70
CA TYR A 127 0.26 -2.83 10.76
C TYR A 127 -0.70 -3.91 10.27
N ALA A 128 -0.37 -4.60 9.18
CA ALA A 128 -1.17 -5.72 8.67
C ALA A 128 -1.28 -6.88 9.67
N ARG A 129 -0.26 -7.09 10.51
CA ARG A 129 -0.26 -8.10 11.58
C ARG A 129 -1.03 -7.70 12.83
N THR A 130 -0.92 -6.43 13.24
CA THR A 130 -1.30 -6.00 14.60
C THR A 130 -2.42 -4.96 14.63
N GLY A 131 -2.78 -4.40 13.47
CA GLY A 131 -3.65 -3.22 13.37
C GLY A 131 -3.01 -1.94 13.92
N ARG A 132 -1.72 -1.96 14.30
CA ARG A 132 -0.99 -0.82 14.92
C ARG A 132 0.41 -0.67 14.31
N GLY A 133 1.01 0.51 14.47
CA GLY A 133 2.42 0.72 14.10
C GLY A 133 2.72 0.90 12.61
N TRP A 134 1.78 1.47 11.86
CA TRP A 134 1.92 1.79 10.42
C TRP A 134 3.01 2.84 10.12
N TRP A 135 3.49 3.59 11.12
CA TRP A 135 4.53 4.59 10.94
C TRP A 135 5.94 3.96 10.91
N PRO A 136 6.83 4.34 9.97
CA PRO A 136 8.16 3.72 9.78
C PRO A 136 9.08 3.78 11.00
N TRP A 137 8.81 4.73 11.89
CA TRP A 137 9.59 4.98 13.11
C TRP A 137 8.83 4.65 14.39
N SER A 138 7.65 4.05 14.32
CA SER A 138 7.05 3.42 15.49
C SER A 138 7.86 2.17 15.85
N GLY A 139 8.84 2.34 16.74
CA GLY A 139 9.53 1.22 17.37
C GLY A 139 8.58 0.41 18.26
N PRO A 140 8.95 -0.84 18.63
CA PRO A 140 8.27 -1.51 19.72
C PRO A 140 8.37 -0.59 20.95
N LYS A 141 7.22 -0.29 21.57
CA LYS A 141 7.24 0.22 22.93
C LYS A 141 7.77 -0.93 23.78
N VAL A 142 8.97 -0.74 24.32
CA VAL A 142 9.56 -1.64 25.34
C VAL A 142 8.63 -1.68 26.54
#